data_AF-A0A1W9LDJ5-F1
#
_entry.id   AF-A0A1W9LDJ5-F1
#
_cell.length_a   1.000
_cell.length_b   1.000
_cell.length_c   1.000
_cell.angle_alpha   90.00
_cell.angle_beta   90.00
_cell.angle_gamma   90.00
#
_symmetry.space_group_name_H-M   'P 1'
#
loop_
_entity.id
_entity.type
_entity.pdbx_description
1 polymer ?
#
loop_
_entity_poly.entity_id
_entity_poly.type
_entity_poly.pdbx_seq_one_letter_code
_entity_poly.pdbx_strand_id
1 'polypeptide(L)'
;GVALAGLLSPYLRAHGAIFSPSIAPLWAMAAGVLAHGTALDRRAGRQAPRVVFAVALAAILAAGAAGFAESYGHFGALLSAKIRFLNHKPADPALLTFDQRILWTPALHSATWRLFRTLFPYAVPLTLLASVVWLFRQRREEAASIPNPEPLLFYHWASVGVFFLFVRFCVFAALSAAAVLGVAAAWAARQSGWRRWVVLAALSIGGLAESGVVIHGAKSWGSVPVLYPQLEELGEWLKVHAAPAPVLANFQTSGFVLSYGRCPVVLHPKFESPEIRNRVEAYATHLFRGTERGLRDWAEGFGARYLVHAMGEFSDRAPELTLRYMVDALVPPPSAPARGFEFGPDRMECFHPVWQNAKYRVFRIVSTAEEAAARKLIDAAQRDFEAGRLDEAERRAAAAHRVNPCDRRSLKLIGRVESLRAQGFRQPPAGSQGAGASPSE
;
A
#
# COMPACT_ATOMS: atom_id res chain seq x y z
N GLY A 1 30.95 -10.84 3.00
CA GLY A 1 30.13 -9.62 3.07
C GLY A 1 28.67 -9.94 3.30
N VAL A 2 27.90 -10.21 2.24
CA VAL A 2 26.44 -10.43 2.30
C VAL A 2 26.03 -11.58 3.24
N ALA A 3 26.68 -12.75 3.17
CA ALA A 3 26.41 -13.85 4.09
C ALA A 3 26.68 -13.50 5.56
N LEU A 4 27.76 -12.74 5.81
CA LEU A 4 28.11 -12.26 7.15
C LEU A 4 27.04 -11.27 7.66
N ALA A 5 26.57 -10.36 6.81
CA ALA A 5 25.46 -9.47 7.16
C ALA A 5 24.17 -10.25 7.47
N GLY A 6 23.88 -11.31 6.71
CA GLY A 6 22.75 -12.21 6.96
C GLY A 6 22.84 -12.94 8.30
N LEU A 7 24.05 -13.34 8.71
CA LEU A 7 24.30 -13.96 10.02
C LEU A 7 24.25 -12.94 11.17
N LEU A 8 24.87 -11.78 11.00
CA LEU A 8 25.06 -10.81 12.08
C LEU A 8 23.83 -9.95 12.35
N SER A 9 23.04 -9.61 11.33
CA SER A 9 21.81 -8.82 11.51
C SER A 9 20.70 -9.69 12.10
N PRO A 10 20.17 -9.35 13.31
CA PRO A 10 19.08 -10.12 13.93
C PRO A 10 17.85 -10.20 13.04
N TYR A 11 17.54 -9.11 12.33
CA TYR A 11 16.42 -9.06 11.39
C TYR A 11 16.61 -10.03 10.23
N LEU A 12 17.78 -9.99 9.56
CA LEU A 12 18.04 -10.87 8.41
C LEU A 12 18.08 -12.35 8.81
N ARG A 13 18.61 -12.64 10.01
CA ARG A 13 18.63 -14.00 10.56
C ARG A 13 17.22 -14.52 10.87
N ALA A 14 16.39 -13.69 11.50
CA ALA A 14 15.00 -14.04 11.80
C ALA A 14 14.17 -14.32 10.54
N HIS A 15 14.53 -13.72 9.41
CA HIS A 15 13.88 -13.93 8.11
C HIS A 15 14.61 -14.96 7.23
N GLY A 16 15.55 -15.73 7.79
CA GLY A 16 16.25 -16.78 7.06
C GLY A 16 17.03 -16.29 5.83
N ALA A 17 17.53 -15.05 5.84
CA ALA A 17 18.07 -14.38 4.65
C ALA A 17 19.14 -15.20 3.91
N ILE A 18 19.95 -15.98 4.63
CA ILE A 18 21.00 -16.85 4.05
C ILE A 18 20.42 -17.86 3.06
N PHE A 19 19.20 -18.32 3.30
CA PHE A 19 18.48 -19.26 2.45
C PHE A 19 17.48 -18.56 1.52
N SER A 20 17.48 -17.22 1.47
CA SER A 20 16.55 -16.51 0.61
C SER A 20 16.85 -16.78 -0.87
N PRO A 21 15.82 -16.77 -1.72
CA PRO A 21 16.00 -16.84 -3.17
C PRO A 21 16.91 -15.74 -3.73
N SER A 22 17.05 -14.59 -3.05
CA SER A 22 17.92 -13.49 -3.48
C SER A 22 19.41 -13.74 -3.20
N ILE A 23 19.77 -14.57 -2.21
CA ILE A 23 21.16 -14.98 -1.95
C ILE A 23 21.52 -16.26 -2.74
N ALA A 24 20.52 -17.05 -3.16
CA ALA A 24 20.72 -18.28 -3.92
C ALA A 24 21.71 -18.18 -5.12
N PRO A 25 21.66 -17.12 -5.96
CA PRO A 25 22.62 -16.98 -7.06
C PRO A 25 24.06 -16.76 -6.57
N LEU A 26 24.24 -16.08 -5.44
CA LEU A 26 25.56 -15.86 -4.84
C LEU A 26 26.15 -17.17 -4.33
N TRP A 27 25.33 -18.02 -3.70
CA TRP A 27 25.75 -19.35 -3.27
C TRP A 27 26.06 -20.26 -4.44
N ALA A 28 25.21 -20.28 -5.47
CA ALA A 28 25.48 -21.04 -6.68
C ALA A 28 26.78 -20.58 -7.34
N MET A 29 27.01 -19.27 -7.44
CA MET A 29 28.24 -18.70 -7.99
C MET A 29 29.46 -19.08 -7.17
N ALA A 30 29.39 -18.99 -5.84
CA ALA A 30 30.47 -19.42 -4.97
C ALA A 30 30.79 -20.91 -5.14
N ALA A 31 29.75 -21.77 -5.19
CA ALA A 31 29.90 -23.19 -5.47
C ALA A 31 30.54 -23.46 -6.85
N GLY A 32 30.14 -22.73 -7.89
CA GLY A 32 30.74 -22.82 -9.22
C GLY A 32 32.22 -22.42 -9.25
N VAL A 33 32.59 -21.34 -8.57
CA VAL A 33 33.98 -20.88 -8.43
C VAL A 33 34.83 -21.89 -7.67
N LEU A 34 34.31 -22.42 -6.55
CA LEU A 34 34.99 -23.44 -5.77
C LEU A 34 35.15 -24.75 -6.57
N ALA A 35 34.10 -25.17 -7.29
CA ALA A 35 34.15 -26.35 -8.15
C ALA A 35 35.20 -26.21 -9.26
N HIS A 36 35.33 -25.02 -9.86
CA HIS A 36 36.35 -24.73 -10.87
C HIS A 36 37.78 -24.75 -10.29
N GLY A 37 37.96 -24.36 -9.03
CA GLY A 37 39.25 -24.40 -8.34
C GLY A 37 39.66 -25.78 -7.79
N THR A 38 38.76 -26.78 -7.83
CA THR A 38 39.01 -28.13 -7.28
C THR A 38 39.31 -29.16 -8.37
N ALA A 39 39.84 -30.33 -7.97
CA ALA A 39 40.21 -31.45 -8.84
C ALA A 39 39.06 -32.01 -9.73
N LEU A 40 37.81 -31.57 -9.52
CA LEU A 40 36.67 -31.84 -10.41
C LEU A 40 36.92 -31.35 -11.85
N ASP A 41 37.61 -30.21 -12.02
CA ASP A 41 37.93 -29.67 -13.35
C ASP A 41 38.95 -30.56 -14.10
N ARG A 42 39.77 -31.33 -13.36
CA ARG A 42 40.76 -32.26 -13.96
C ARG A 42 40.16 -33.58 -14.43
N ARG A 43 38.99 -33.99 -13.94
CA ARG A 43 38.38 -35.31 -14.25
C ARG A 43 37.07 -35.23 -15.03
N ALA A 44 36.25 -34.22 -14.81
CA ALA A 44 34.88 -34.17 -15.35
C ALA A 44 34.70 -33.20 -16.54
N GLY A 45 35.80 -32.62 -17.02
CA GLY A 45 35.82 -31.70 -18.16
C GLY A 45 35.15 -30.35 -17.88
N ARG A 46 35.30 -29.41 -18.82
CA ARG A 46 34.88 -28.00 -18.71
C ARG A 46 33.39 -27.76 -18.38
N GLN A 47 32.54 -28.80 -18.36
CA GLN A 47 31.11 -28.69 -18.09
C GLN A 47 30.73 -28.95 -16.62
N ALA A 48 31.58 -29.63 -15.84
CA ALA A 48 31.30 -29.97 -14.45
C ALA A 48 30.93 -28.76 -13.55
N PRO A 49 31.66 -27.63 -13.57
CA PRO A 49 31.29 -26.47 -12.74
C PRO A 49 29.96 -25.84 -13.16
N ARG A 50 29.55 -25.96 -14.44
CA ARG A 50 28.25 -25.48 -14.92
C ARG A 50 27.10 -26.34 -14.41
N VAL A 51 27.29 -27.67 -14.40
CA VAL A 51 26.30 -28.60 -13.86
C VAL A 51 26.18 -28.43 -12.35
N VAL A 52 27.29 -28.31 -11.62
CA VAL A 52 27.29 -28.04 -10.17
C VAL A 52 26.59 -26.71 -9.86
N PHE A 53 26.88 -25.66 -10.63
CA PHE A 53 26.18 -24.37 -10.50
C PHE A 53 24.67 -24.54 -10.74
N ALA A 54 24.26 -25.22 -11.82
CA ALA A 54 22.86 -25.40 -12.17
C ALA A 54 22.10 -26.22 -11.12
N VAL A 55 22.69 -27.31 -10.63
CA VAL A 55 22.11 -28.16 -9.58
C VAL A 55 22.06 -27.42 -8.24
N ALA A 56 23.12 -26.71 -7.86
CA ALA A 56 23.14 -25.91 -6.64
C ALA A 56 22.07 -24.80 -6.70
N LEU A 57 21.99 -24.10 -7.84
CA LEU A 57 20.97 -23.08 -8.05
C LEU A 57 19.55 -23.68 -7.98
N ALA A 58 19.30 -24.81 -8.67
CA ALA A 58 18.01 -25.48 -8.65
C ALA A 58 17.62 -25.95 -7.24
N ALA A 59 18.55 -26.54 -6.49
CA ALA A 59 18.32 -26.99 -5.12
C ALA A 59 18.03 -25.82 -4.16
N ILE A 60 18.78 -24.72 -4.28
CA ILE A 60 18.55 -23.55 -3.43
C ILE A 60 17.25 -22.83 -3.83
N LEU A 61 16.93 -22.76 -5.12
CA LEU A 61 15.65 -22.22 -5.59
C LEU A 61 14.48 -23.09 -5.12
N ALA A 62 14.60 -24.42 -5.13
CA ALA A 62 13.57 -25.33 -4.62
C ALA A 62 13.40 -25.20 -3.10
N ALA A 63 14.50 -25.16 -2.34
CA ALA A 63 14.46 -24.94 -0.89
C ALA A 63 13.91 -23.55 -0.53
N GLY A 64 14.31 -22.53 -1.29
CA GLY A 64 13.79 -21.17 -1.16
C GLY A 64 12.32 -21.08 -1.51
N ALA A 65 11.87 -21.76 -2.58
CA ALA A 65 10.46 -21.82 -2.94
C ALA A 65 9.62 -22.47 -1.83
N ALA A 66 10.10 -23.56 -1.22
CA ALA A 66 9.38 -24.21 -0.12
C ALA A 66 9.32 -23.36 1.15
N GLY A 67 10.41 -22.68 1.53
CA GLY A 67 10.45 -21.87 2.76
C GLY A 67 9.85 -20.46 2.64
N PHE A 68 9.78 -19.91 1.43
CA PHE A 68 9.34 -18.52 1.17
C PHE A 68 8.03 -18.44 0.37
N ALA A 69 7.39 -19.57 0.05
CA ALA A 69 6.14 -19.62 -0.71
C ALA A 69 5.02 -18.77 -0.08
N GLU A 70 4.83 -18.80 1.24
CA GLU A 70 3.75 -18.04 1.88
C GLU A 70 4.01 -16.53 1.87
N SER A 71 5.28 -16.13 1.99
CA SER A 71 5.68 -14.73 2.03
C SER A 71 5.77 -14.10 0.64
N TYR A 72 6.17 -14.84 -0.40
CA TYR A 72 6.41 -14.29 -1.74
C TYR A 72 5.58 -14.93 -2.86
N GLY A 73 4.79 -15.96 -2.57
CA GLY A 73 3.94 -16.65 -3.55
C GLY A 73 2.94 -15.72 -4.24
N HIS A 74 2.51 -14.66 -3.55
CA HIS A 74 1.63 -13.64 -4.13
C HIS A 74 2.26 -12.87 -5.31
N PHE A 75 3.59 -12.70 -5.35
CA PHE A 75 4.27 -12.13 -6.52
C PHE A 75 4.25 -13.09 -7.71
N GLY A 76 4.42 -14.39 -7.45
CA GLY A 76 4.26 -15.43 -8.47
C GLY A 76 2.84 -15.50 -9.01
N ALA A 77 1.84 -15.40 -8.13
CA ALA A 77 0.43 -15.34 -8.51
C ALA A 77 0.12 -14.09 -9.34
N LEU A 78 0.71 -12.93 -9.01
CA LEU A 78 0.61 -11.71 -9.80
C LEU A 78 1.28 -11.85 -11.17
N LEU A 79 2.48 -12.43 -11.24
CA LEU A 79 3.16 -12.69 -12.51
C LEU A 79 2.32 -13.62 -13.41
N SER A 80 1.77 -14.69 -12.84
CA SER A 80 0.85 -15.59 -13.53
C SER A 80 -0.38 -14.85 -14.07
N ALA A 81 -1.00 -13.99 -13.26
CA ALA A 81 -2.11 -13.15 -13.71
C ALA A 81 -1.72 -12.20 -14.85
N LYS A 82 -0.55 -11.54 -14.75
CA LYS A 82 -0.03 -10.68 -15.82
C LYS A 82 0.19 -11.46 -17.11
N ILE A 83 0.71 -12.69 -17.05
CA ILE A 83 0.85 -13.52 -18.25
C ILE A 83 -0.54 -13.90 -18.80
N ARG A 84 -1.44 -14.37 -17.94
CA ARG A 84 -2.82 -14.78 -18.30
C ARG A 84 -3.60 -13.67 -18.99
N PHE A 85 -3.47 -12.43 -18.51
CA PHE A 85 -4.20 -11.27 -19.03
C PHE A 85 -3.32 -10.36 -19.90
N LEU A 86 -2.23 -10.89 -20.47
CA LEU A 86 -1.34 -10.17 -21.39
C LEU A 86 -0.87 -8.79 -20.87
N ASN A 87 -0.63 -8.72 -19.56
CA ASN A 87 -0.20 -7.56 -18.80
C ASN A 87 -1.20 -6.39 -18.81
N HIS A 88 -2.46 -6.65 -19.16
CA HIS A 88 -3.59 -5.74 -19.00
C HIS A 88 -4.39 -6.12 -17.76
N LYS A 89 -4.59 -5.16 -16.86
CA LYS A 89 -5.40 -5.39 -15.66
C LYS A 89 -6.88 -5.48 -16.08
N PRO A 90 -7.61 -6.57 -15.80
CA PRO A 90 -9.00 -6.73 -16.22
C PRO A 90 -9.92 -5.66 -15.62
N ALA A 91 -10.92 -5.21 -16.38
CA ALA A 91 -11.93 -4.29 -15.86
C ALA A 91 -12.85 -4.96 -14.83
N ASP A 92 -13.12 -6.25 -14.99
CA ASP A 92 -13.85 -7.09 -14.03
C ASP A 92 -12.90 -7.59 -12.92
N PRO A 93 -13.06 -7.12 -11.67
CA PRO A 93 -12.21 -7.54 -10.57
C PRO A 93 -12.39 -9.02 -10.20
N ALA A 94 -13.54 -9.65 -10.47
CA ALA A 94 -13.81 -11.04 -10.09
C ALA A 94 -12.83 -12.05 -10.76
N LEU A 95 -12.17 -11.64 -11.84
CA LEU A 95 -11.18 -12.45 -12.57
C LEU A 95 -9.81 -12.55 -11.86
N LEU A 96 -9.60 -11.76 -10.81
CA LEU A 96 -8.38 -11.70 -10.02
C LEU A 96 -8.67 -12.02 -8.56
N THR A 97 -7.68 -12.57 -7.85
CA THR A 97 -7.71 -12.67 -6.39
C THR A 97 -7.46 -11.31 -5.74
N PHE A 98 -7.81 -11.15 -4.46
CA PHE A 98 -7.56 -9.92 -3.71
C PHE A 98 -6.08 -9.48 -3.78
N ASP A 99 -5.15 -10.40 -3.50
CA ASP A 99 -3.71 -10.15 -3.58
C ASP A 99 -3.28 -9.68 -4.98
N GLN A 100 -3.77 -10.33 -6.04
CA GLN A 100 -3.48 -9.90 -7.41
C GLN A 100 -4.00 -8.49 -7.69
N ARG A 101 -5.21 -8.15 -7.22
CA ARG A 101 -5.81 -6.82 -7.45
C ARG A 101 -5.02 -5.72 -6.75
N ILE A 102 -4.73 -5.92 -5.46
CA ILE A 102 -4.08 -4.90 -4.61
C ILE A 102 -2.59 -4.74 -4.90
N LEU A 103 -1.91 -5.82 -5.32
CA LEU A 103 -0.51 -5.75 -5.74
C LEU A 103 -0.37 -5.16 -7.14
N TRP A 104 -1.33 -5.37 -8.05
CA TRP A 104 -1.35 -4.77 -9.39
C TRP A 104 -1.79 -3.29 -9.34
N THR A 105 -1.16 -2.52 -8.47
CA THR A 105 -1.34 -1.08 -8.23
C THR A 105 -0.01 -0.36 -8.51
N PRO A 106 0.10 0.98 -8.44
CA PRO A 106 1.19 1.73 -9.08
C PRO A 106 2.62 1.26 -8.74
N ALA A 107 2.87 0.63 -7.59
CA ALA A 107 4.19 0.08 -7.28
C ALA A 107 4.60 -1.11 -8.18
N LEU A 108 3.66 -1.89 -8.71
CA LEU A 108 3.89 -3.09 -9.55
C LEU A 108 2.99 -3.08 -10.81
N HIS A 109 2.57 -1.89 -11.25
CA HIS A 109 1.78 -1.74 -12.46
C HIS A 109 2.59 -2.09 -13.72
N SER A 110 1.84 -2.37 -14.78
CA SER A 110 2.35 -2.68 -16.11
C SER A 110 2.93 -1.44 -16.76
N ALA A 111 4.15 -1.51 -17.33
CA ALA A 111 4.70 -0.37 -18.05
C ALA A 111 4.00 -0.18 -19.40
N THR A 112 3.84 1.08 -19.80
CA THR A 112 3.37 1.42 -21.14
C THR A 112 4.53 1.84 -22.02
N TRP A 113 4.36 1.77 -23.34
CA TRP A 113 5.33 2.30 -24.30
C TRP A 113 5.61 3.79 -24.09
N ARG A 114 4.60 4.56 -23.68
CA ARG A 114 4.76 5.97 -23.31
C ARG A 114 5.73 6.10 -22.13
N LEU A 115 5.49 5.36 -21.05
CA LEU A 115 6.36 5.39 -19.87
C LEU A 115 7.78 4.93 -20.19
N PHE A 116 7.93 3.87 -21.00
CA PHE A 116 9.24 3.40 -21.46
C PHE A 116 10.02 4.49 -22.19
N ARG A 117 9.39 5.21 -23.13
CA ARG A 117 10.04 6.32 -23.86
C ARG A 117 10.32 7.53 -22.97
N THR A 118 9.48 7.77 -21.95
CA THR A 118 9.71 8.84 -20.97
C THR A 118 10.90 8.53 -20.07
N LEU A 119 11.03 7.27 -19.62
CA LEU A 119 12.09 6.87 -18.69
C LEU A 119 13.43 6.56 -19.37
N PHE A 120 13.41 6.09 -20.62
CA PHE A 120 14.62 5.63 -21.33
C PHE A 120 14.68 6.11 -22.79
N PRO A 121 14.55 7.42 -23.08
CA PRO A 121 14.51 7.94 -24.44
C PRO A 121 15.79 7.65 -25.24
N TYR A 122 16.95 7.65 -24.60
CA TYR A 122 18.25 7.45 -25.25
C TYR A 122 19.00 6.23 -24.71
N ALA A 123 18.86 5.92 -23.41
CA ALA A 123 19.55 4.79 -22.79
C ALA A 123 19.30 3.46 -23.51
N VAL A 124 18.04 3.11 -23.80
CA VAL A 124 17.73 1.82 -24.44
C VAL A 124 18.10 1.78 -25.93
N PRO A 125 17.86 2.81 -26.75
CA PRO A 125 18.39 2.83 -28.12
C PRO A 125 19.91 2.65 -28.20
N LEU A 126 20.65 3.27 -27.27
CA LEU A 126 22.12 3.13 -27.22
C LEU A 126 22.54 1.73 -26.80
N THR A 127 21.87 1.12 -25.81
CA THR A 127 22.17 -0.27 -25.40
C THR A 127 21.77 -1.28 -26.48
N LEU A 128 20.70 -1.02 -27.23
CA LEU A 128 20.32 -1.79 -28.43
C LEU A 128 21.41 -1.74 -29.49
N LEU A 129 21.89 -0.53 -29.83
CA LEU A 129 22.98 -0.38 -30.77
C LEU A 129 24.25 -1.10 -30.29
N ALA A 130 24.62 -0.95 -29.02
CA ALA A 130 25.76 -1.65 -28.42
C ALA A 130 25.59 -3.18 -28.49
N SER A 131 24.38 -3.70 -28.22
CA SER A 131 24.06 -5.12 -28.30
C SER A 131 24.22 -5.65 -29.74
N VAL A 132 23.69 -4.91 -30.72
CA VAL A 132 23.76 -5.28 -32.14
C VAL A 132 25.21 -5.30 -32.64
N VAL A 133 25.99 -4.25 -32.35
CA VAL A 133 27.42 -4.20 -32.69
C VAL A 133 28.18 -5.38 -32.09
N TRP A 134 27.87 -5.74 -30.84
CA TRP A 134 28.50 -6.88 -30.19
C TRP A 134 28.18 -8.21 -30.88
N LEU A 135 26.89 -8.48 -31.16
CA LEU A 135 26.45 -9.72 -31.82
C LEU A 135 27.09 -9.91 -33.20
N PHE A 136 27.22 -8.84 -33.98
CA PHE A 136 27.89 -8.89 -35.28
C PHE A 136 29.41 -9.10 -35.17
N ARG A 137 30.05 -8.60 -34.10
CA ARG A 137 31.50 -8.73 -33.90
C ARG A 137 31.91 -10.08 -33.34
N GLN A 138 31.10 -10.69 -32.48
CA GLN A 138 31.34 -12.04 -31.97
C GLN A 138 31.47 -13.08 -33.10
N ARG A 139 30.84 -12.83 -34.25
CA ARG A 139 30.97 -13.64 -35.46
C ARG A 139 32.27 -13.42 -36.24
N ARG A 140 33.06 -12.39 -35.93
CA ARG A 140 34.22 -11.95 -36.73
C ARG A 140 35.57 -11.97 -36.01
N GLU A 141 35.62 -11.90 -34.68
CA GLU A 141 36.88 -11.84 -33.93
C GLU A 141 36.85 -12.69 -32.65
N GLU A 142 37.90 -13.50 -32.43
CA GLU A 142 38.28 -14.05 -31.13
C GLU A 142 38.70 -12.91 -30.19
N ALA A 143 37.72 -12.20 -29.61
CA ALA A 143 37.96 -11.04 -28.77
C ALA A 143 38.51 -11.40 -27.39
N ALA A 144 39.80 -11.76 -27.32
CA ALA A 144 40.49 -12.31 -26.15
C ALA A 144 40.85 -11.30 -25.03
N SER A 145 40.23 -10.12 -24.92
CA SER A 145 40.66 -9.13 -23.91
C SER A 145 39.56 -8.30 -23.23
N ILE A 146 38.28 -8.55 -23.51
CA ILE A 146 37.17 -7.84 -22.86
C ILE A 146 36.35 -8.86 -22.07
N PRO A 147 35.94 -8.55 -20.82
CA PRO A 147 35.03 -9.41 -20.07
C PRO A 147 33.81 -9.76 -20.92
N ASN A 148 33.42 -11.03 -20.93
CA ASN A 148 32.27 -11.48 -21.72
C ASN A 148 31.03 -10.63 -21.36
N PRO A 149 30.49 -9.81 -22.29
CA PRO A 149 29.34 -8.96 -22.00
C PRO A 149 28.01 -9.72 -22.14
N GLU A 150 27.99 -10.97 -22.61
CA GLU A 150 26.76 -11.76 -22.77
C GLU A 150 25.91 -11.80 -21.48
N PRO A 151 26.47 -12.07 -20.28
CA PRO A 151 25.65 -12.09 -19.05
C PRO A 151 25.08 -10.70 -18.73
N LEU A 152 25.82 -9.65 -19.06
CA LEU A 152 25.40 -8.27 -18.83
C LEU A 152 24.29 -7.85 -19.80
N LEU A 153 24.41 -8.21 -21.09
CA LEU A 153 23.39 -8.00 -22.10
C LEU A 153 22.12 -8.80 -21.78
N PHE A 154 22.28 -10.06 -21.37
CA PHE A 154 21.16 -10.88 -20.91
C PHE A 154 20.46 -10.24 -19.73
N TYR A 155 21.21 -9.84 -18.70
CA TYR A 155 20.65 -9.17 -17.52
C TYR A 155 19.94 -7.86 -17.87
N HIS A 156 20.51 -7.08 -18.80
CA HIS A 156 19.89 -5.84 -19.27
C HIS A 156 18.56 -6.10 -19.97
N TRP A 157 18.53 -6.98 -20.98
CA TRP A 157 17.31 -7.26 -21.73
C TRP A 157 16.26 -8.00 -20.89
N ALA A 158 16.68 -8.87 -19.97
CA ALA A 158 15.79 -9.44 -18.97
C ALA A 158 15.20 -8.35 -18.07
N SER A 159 16.00 -7.40 -17.58
CA SER A 159 15.53 -6.27 -16.77
C SER A 159 14.55 -5.38 -17.53
N VAL A 160 14.80 -5.11 -18.81
CA VAL A 160 13.86 -4.37 -19.69
C VAL A 160 12.56 -5.15 -19.89
N GLY A 161 12.63 -6.47 -20.12
CA GLY A 161 11.44 -7.32 -20.24
C GLY A 161 10.61 -7.35 -18.94
N VAL A 162 11.27 -7.52 -17.79
CA VAL A 162 10.61 -7.49 -16.48
C VAL A 162 10.08 -6.09 -16.15
N PHE A 163 10.74 -5.01 -16.60
CA PHE A 163 10.23 -3.66 -16.48
C PHE A 163 8.85 -3.49 -17.12
N PHE A 164 8.60 -4.09 -18.29
CA PHE A 164 7.28 -4.05 -18.90
C PHE A 164 6.21 -4.70 -18.01
N LEU A 165 6.56 -5.79 -17.33
CA LEU A 165 5.66 -6.45 -16.38
C LEU A 165 5.51 -5.65 -15.08
N PHE A 166 6.59 -5.03 -14.61
CA PHE A 166 6.67 -4.37 -13.32
C PHE A 166 7.51 -3.09 -13.43
N VAL A 167 6.86 -1.93 -13.44
CA VAL A 167 7.55 -0.64 -13.62
C VAL A 167 8.69 -0.40 -12.63
N ARG A 168 8.62 -0.94 -11.42
CA ARG A 168 9.68 -0.83 -10.40
C ARG A 168 11.04 -1.39 -10.85
N PHE A 169 11.06 -2.27 -11.86
CA PHE A 169 12.29 -2.79 -12.45
C PHE A 169 13.00 -1.80 -13.39
N CYS A 170 12.46 -0.59 -13.57
CA CYS A 170 13.15 0.50 -14.27
C CYS A 170 14.53 0.78 -13.68
N VAL A 171 14.70 0.65 -12.36
CA VAL A 171 15.99 0.86 -11.69
C VAL A 171 17.03 -0.17 -12.17
N PHE A 172 16.65 -1.44 -12.28
CA PHE A 172 17.54 -2.48 -12.77
C PHE A 172 17.86 -2.30 -14.26
N ALA A 173 16.87 -1.89 -15.07
CA ALA A 173 17.08 -1.54 -16.46
C ALA A 173 18.07 -0.36 -16.62
N ALA A 174 17.95 0.68 -15.78
CA ALA A 174 18.86 1.83 -15.79
C ALA A 174 20.29 1.44 -15.39
N LEU A 175 20.45 0.71 -14.29
CA LEU A 175 21.77 0.27 -13.80
C LEU A 175 22.47 -0.66 -14.80
N SER A 176 21.72 -1.62 -15.35
CA SER A 176 22.26 -2.51 -16.38
C SER A 176 22.58 -1.78 -17.68
N ALA A 177 21.77 -0.79 -18.07
CA ALA A 177 22.06 0.06 -19.23
C ALA A 177 23.38 0.81 -19.04
N ALA A 178 23.57 1.47 -17.90
CA ALA A 178 24.80 2.18 -17.58
C ALA A 178 26.03 1.26 -17.66
N ALA A 179 25.93 0.04 -17.14
CA ALA A 179 27.00 -0.95 -17.22
C ALA A 179 27.28 -1.39 -18.68
N VAL A 180 26.24 -1.67 -19.49
CA VAL A 180 26.40 -2.01 -20.91
C VAL A 180 27.08 -0.89 -21.68
N LEU A 181 26.64 0.35 -21.48
CA LEU A 181 27.22 1.53 -22.13
C LEU A 181 28.65 1.80 -21.67
N GLY A 182 28.96 1.56 -20.39
CA GLY A 182 30.32 1.62 -19.86
C GLY A 182 31.26 0.61 -20.52
N VAL A 183 30.81 -0.63 -20.71
CA VAL A 183 31.57 -1.66 -21.45
C VAL A 183 31.75 -1.26 -22.91
N ALA A 184 30.71 -0.71 -23.56
CA ALA A 184 30.79 -0.20 -24.92
C ALA A 184 31.80 0.96 -25.05
N ALA A 185 31.83 1.88 -24.08
CA ALA A 185 32.78 2.97 -24.02
C ALA A 185 34.22 2.47 -23.82
N ALA A 186 34.43 1.53 -22.89
CA ALA A 186 35.72 0.91 -22.65
C ALA A 186 36.23 0.16 -23.89
N TRP A 187 35.35 -0.55 -24.60
CA TRP A 187 35.67 -1.17 -25.88
C TRP A 187 36.07 -0.11 -26.93
N ALA A 188 35.28 0.94 -27.10
CA ALA A 188 35.56 2.01 -28.05
C ALA A 188 36.90 2.70 -27.77
N ALA A 189 37.23 2.92 -26.49
CA ALA A 189 38.50 3.51 -26.08
C ALA A 189 39.74 2.67 -26.46
N ARG A 190 39.58 1.35 -26.62
CA ARG A 190 40.65 0.44 -27.07
C ARG A 190 40.80 0.36 -28.59
N GLN A 191 39.84 0.88 -29.35
CA GLN A 191 39.92 0.93 -30.81
C GLN A 191 40.89 2.03 -31.28
N SER A 192 41.57 1.80 -32.40
CA SER A 192 42.37 2.83 -33.06
C SER A 192 41.58 3.56 -34.16
N GLY A 193 41.99 4.79 -34.47
CA GLY A 193 41.42 5.59 -35.57
C GLY A 193 40.12 6.33 -35.23
N TRP A 194 39.49 6.87 -36.27
CA TRP A 194 38.34 7.78 -36.15
C TRP A 194 37.08 7.11 -35.57
N ARG A 195 36.93 5.79 -35.72
CA ARG A 195 35.78 5.02 -35.21
C ARG A 195 35.64 5.13 -33.69
N ARG A 196 36.77 5.15 -32.97
CA ARG A 196 36.80 5.38 -31.51
C ARG A 196 36.10 6.68 -31.15
N TRP A 197 36.48 7.77 -31.80
CA TRP A 197 35.94 9.09 -31.51
C TRP A 197 34.47 9.20 -31.84
N VAL A 198 34.01 8.58 -32.94
CA VAL A 198 32.59 8.56 -33.29
C VAL A 198 31.76 7.81 -32.26
N VAL A 199 32.18 6.63 -31.81
CA VAL A 199 31.44 5.87 -30.79
C VAL A 199 31.45 6.60 -29.45
N LEU A 200 32.60 7.12 -29.02
CA LEU A 200 32.68 7.88 -27.77
C LEU A 200 31.83 9.15 -27.82
N ALA A 201 31.83 9.88 -28.94
CA ALA A 201 30.99 11.06 -29.12
C ALA A 201 29.50 10.69 -29.07
N ALA A 202 29.08 9.63 -29.78
CA ALA A 202 27.70 9.16 -29.75
C ALA A 202 27.24 8.75 -28.35
N LEU A 203 28.06 7.98 -27.62
CA LEU A 203 27.79 7.59 -26.22
C LEU A 203 27.72 8.81 -25.29
N SER A 204 28.61 9.78 -25.47
CA SER A 204 28.64 11.00 -24.65
C SER A 204 27.43 11.88 -24.90
N ILE A 205 27.10 12.14 -26.17
CA ILE A 205 25.91 12.91 -26.57
C ILE A 205 24.65 12.23 -26.04
N GLY A 206 24.53 10.91 -26.23
CA GLY A 206 23.39 10.13 -25.76
C GLY A 206 23.26 10.13 -24.24
N GLY A 207 24.36 9.99 -23.51
CA GLY A 207 24.38 10.06 -22.04
C GLY A 207 24.04 11.45 -21.51
N LEU A 208 24.52 12.51 -22.17
CA LEU A 208 24.16 13.89 -21.84
C LEU A 208 22.69 14.17 -22.13
N ALA A 209 22.16 13.67 -23.25
CA ALA A 209 20.75 13.81 -23.60
C ALA A 209 19.84 13.09 -22.59
N GLU A 210 20.17 11.85 -22.22
CA GLU A 210 19.46 11.09 -21.18
C GLU A 210 19.49 11.84 -19.84
N SER A 211 20.67 12.29 -19.43
CA SER A 211 20.84 13.07 -18.19
C SER A 211 20.03 14.36 -18.21
N GLY A 212 19.98 15.05 -19.35
CA GLY A 212 19.16 16.24 -19.56
C GLY A 212 17.67 15.97 -19.34
N VAL A 213 17.15 14.86 -19.88
CA VAL A 213 15.76 14.45 -19.68
C VAL A 213 15.48 14.14 -18.20
N VAL A 214 16.36 13.38 -17.55
CA VAL A 214 16.24 13.01 -16.13
C VAL A 214 16.24 14.25 -15.24
N ILE A 215 17.21 15.16 -15.42
CA ILE A 215 17.37 16.36 -14.59
C ILE A 215 16.20 17.33 -14.80
N HIS A 216 15.80 17.58 -16.05
CA HIS A 216 14.68 18.46 -16.35
C HIS A 216 13.36 17.89 -15.80
N GLY A 217 13.21 16.57 -15.86
CA GLY A 217 12.07 15.86 -15.32
C GLY A 217 12.09 15.67 -13.81
N ALA A 218 13.21 15.89 -13.11
CA ALA A 218 13.35 15.53 -11.69
C ALA A 218 12.23 16.06 -10.78
N LYS A 219 11.67 17.24 -11.07
CA LYS A 219 10.54 17.81 -10.33
C LYS A 219 9.21 17.07 -10.55
N SER A 220 9.02 16.43 -11.70
CA SER A 220 7.84 15.64 -12.04
C SER A 220 8.01 14.15 -11.79
N TRP A 221 9.25 13.67 -11.65
CA TRP A 221 9.56 12.26 -11.44
C TRP A 221 9.20 11.86 -10.02
N GLY A 222 8.11 11.12 -9.88
CA GLY A 222 7.56 10.79 -8.56
C GLY A 222 6.63 11.86 -7.99
N SER A 223 6.35 12.94 -8.72
CA SER A 223 5.24 13.84 -8.40
C SER A 223 3.92 13.15 -8.77
N VAL A 224 3.54 12.14 -8.00
CA VAL A 224 2.12 11.90 -7.83
C VAL A 224 1.59 13.19 -7.20
N PRO A 225 0.40 13.69 -7.55
CA PRO A 225 -0.28 14.71 -6.75
C PRO A 225 -0.66 14.09 -5.40
N VAL A 226 0.36 13.75 -4.61
CA VAL A 226 0.23 13.46 -3.21
C VAL A 226 -0.14 14.81 -2.63
N LEU A 227 -1.35 14.86 -2.09
CA LEU A 227 -1.91 16.00 -1.41
C LEU A 227 -1.16 16.19 -0.08
N TYR A 228 0.12 16.53 -0.16
CA TYR A 228 1.06 16.68 0.96
C TYR A 228 0.56 17.71 1.98
N PRO A 229 0.08 18.90 1.56
CA PRO A 229 -0.53 19.84 2.51
C PRO A 229 -1.68 19.20 3.30
N GLN A 230 -2.54 18.43 2.62
CA GLN A 230 -3.66 17.75 3.26
C GLN A 230 -3.23 16.60 4.18
N LEU A 231 -2.11 15.93 3.87
CA LEU A 231 -1.52 14.92 4.76
C LEU A 231 -0.88 15.58 5.99
N GLU A 232 -0.15 16.68 5.81
CA GLU A 232 0.46 17.45 6.90
C GLU A 232 -0.60 18.00 7.86
N GLU A 233 -1.67 18.61 7.33
CA GLU A 233 -2.83 19.06 8.10
C GLU A 233 -3.46 17.90 8.90
N LEU A 234 -3.65 16.74 8.28
CA LEU A 234 -4.16 15.54 8.95
C LEU A 234 -3.21 15.09 10.07
N GLY A 235 -1.91 15.07 9.80
CA GLY A 235 -0.88 14.67 10.76
C GLY A 235 -0.86 15.56 12.00
N GLU A 236 -0.82 16.88 11.80
CA GLU A 236 -0.84 17.84 12.90
C GLU A 236 -2.15 17.78 13.69
N TRP A 237 -3.30 17.63 13.01
CA TRP A 237 -4.57 17.47 13.73
C TRP A 237 -4.58 16.22 14.60
N LEU A 238 -4.17 15.06 14.05
CA LEU A 238 -4.12 13.79 14.79
C LEU A 238 -3.19 13.85 16.00
N LYS A 239 -2.02 14.46 15.82
CA LYS A 239 -1.01 14.61 16.87
C LYS A 239 -1.53 15.42 18.07
N VAL A 240 -2.37 16.42 17.84
CA VAL A 240 -2.92 17.28 18.89
C VAL A 240 -4.19 16.70 19.51
N HIS A 241 -5.07 16.07 18.71
CA HIS A 241 -6.44 15.74 19.15
C HIS A 241 -6.72 14.24 19.31
N ALA A 242 -5.92 13.36 18.69
CA ALA A 242 -6.16 11.92 18.68
C ALA A 242 -5.04 11.11 19.34
N ALA A 243 -3.77 11.54 19.22
CA ALA A 243 -2.65 10.83 19.82
C ALA A 243 -2.80 10.76 21.35
N PRO A 244 -2.46 9.62 22.00
CA PRO A 244 -1.86 8.40 21.44
C PRO A 244 -2.89 7.31 21.07
N ALA A 245 -4.14 7.65 20.79
CA ALA A 245 -5.20 6.65 20.56
C ALA A 245 -4.99 5.88 19.23
N PRO A 246 -5.35 4.58 19.17
CA PRO A 246 -5.24 3.80 17.94
C PRO A 246 -6.17 4.31 16.83
N VAL A 247 -5.63 4.39 15.62
CA VAL A 247 -6.29 4.90 14.42
C VAL A 247 -6.41 3.79 13.37
N LEU A 248 -7.62 3.61 12.84
CA LEU A 248 -7.87 2.82 11.65
C LEU A 248 -7.78 3.72 10.42
N ALA A 249 -6.80 3.48 9.55
CA ALA A 249 -6.63 4.20 8.30
C ALA A 249 -6.34 3.22 7.18
N ASN A 250 -6.56 3.63 5.92
CA ASN A 250 -6.13 2.85 4.76
C ASN A 250 -4.62 2.52 4.88
N PHE A 251 -4.18 1.36 4.38
CA PHE A 251 -2.79 0.92 4.47
C PHE A 251 -1.80 1.94 3.87
N GLN A 252 -2.23 2.68 2.82
CA GLN A 252 -1.44 3.72 2.17
C GLN A 252 -1.18 4.94 3.07
N THR A 253 -2.15 5.32 3.92
CA THR A 253 -2.06 6.48 4.81
C THR A 253 -1.55 6.11 6.20
N SER A 254 -1.66 4.85 6.59
CA SER A 254 -1.29 4.36 7.92
C SER A 254 0.18 4.63 8.26
N GLY A 255 1.11 4.50 7.30
CA GLY A 255 2.52 4.83 7.54
C GLY A 255 2.73 6.29 7.94
N PHE A 256 1.96 7.20 7.35
CA PHE A 256 2.01 8.63 7.66
C PHE A 256 1.38 8.92 9.03
N VAL A 257 0.21 8.34 9.31
CA VAL A 257 -0.48 8.46 10.62
C VAL A 257 0.42 8.01 11.77
N LEU A 258 1.11 6.88 11.60
CA LEU A 258 2.05 6.36 12.61
C LEU A 258 3.23 7.31 12.83
N SER A 259 3.84 7.80 11.75
CA SER A 259 5.09 8.55 11.81
C SER A 259 4.89 10.00 12.26
N TYR A 260 3.90 10.68 11.70
CA TYR A 260 3.68 12.12 11.87
C TYR A 260 2.48 12.43 12.77
N GLY A 261 1.40 11.65 12.66
CA GLY A 261 0.24 11.75 13.55
C GLY A 261 0.49 11.20 14.95
N ARG A 262 1.57 10.44 15.17
CA ARG A 262 1.96 9.82 16.45
C ARG A 262 0.87 8.91 17.06
N CYS A 263 0.02 8.34 16.21
CA CYS A 263 -1.01 7.41 16.62
C CYS A 263 -0.61 5.96 16.27
N PRO A 264 -0.82 4.98 17.17
CA PRO A 264 -0.79 3.57 16.80
C PRO A 264 -1.77 3.30 15.66
N VAL A 265 -1.42 2.39 14.73
CA VAL A 265 -2.26 2.07 13.57
C VAL A 265 -2.74 0.63 13.59
N VAL A 266 -4.00 0.42 13.20
CA VAL A 266 -4.60 -0.92 13.11
C VAL A 266 -4.08 -1.68 11.90
N LEU A 267 -3.91 -0.98 10.77
CA LEU A 267 -3.39 -1.53 9.52
C LEU A 267 -1.93 -1.12 9.34
N HIS A 268 -1.05 -2.11 9.24
CA HIS A 268 0.37 -1.86 9.03
C HIS A 268 0.66 -1.59 7.55
N PRO A 269 1.52 -0.61 7.18
CA PRO A 269 1.81 -0.26 5.79
C PRO A 269 2.70 -1.27 5.03
N LYS A 270 2.95 -2.47 5.59
CA LYS A 270 3.80 -3.50 4.99
C LYS A 270 2.99 -4.74 4.68
N PHE A 271 2.97 -5.15 3.41
CA PHE A 271 2.10 -6.20 2.88
C PHE A 271 2.74 -7.60 2.88
N GLU A 272 3.77 -7.79 3.70
CA GLU A 272 4.68 -8.96 3.62
C GLU A 272 4.08 -10.22 4.26
N SER A 273 3.34 -10.10 5.37
CA SER A 273 2.76 -11.26 6.06
C SER A 273 1.31 -11.55 5.64
N PRO A 274 0.90 -12.83 5.54
CA PRO A 274 -0.48 -13.21 5.26
C PRO A 274 -1.49 -12.58 6.23
N GLU A 275 -1.15 -12.50 7.51
CA GLU A 275 -2.02 -11.90 8.53
C GLU A 275 -2.32 -10.42 8.23
N ILE A 276 -1.31 -9.63 7.84
CA ILE A 276 -1.52 -8.23 7.49
C ILE A 276 -2.38 -8.12 6.22
N ARG A 277 -2.13 -8.97 5.21
CA ARG A 277 -2.93 -8.98 3.97
C ARG A 277 -4.40 -9.29 4.24
N ASN A 278 -4.67 -10.34 5.01
CA ASN A 278 -6.02 -10.73 5.43
C ASN A 278 -6.71 -9.61 6.21
N ARG A 279 -5.97 -8.89 7.07
CA ARG A 279 -6.52 -7.75 7.82
C ARG A 279 -6.88 -6.57 6.90
N VAL A 280 -6.06 -6.27 5.89
CA VAL A 280 -6.37 -5.24 4.89
C VAL A 280 -7.56 -5.65 4.01
N GLU A 281 -7.65 -6.93 3.63
CA GLU A 281 -8.80 -7.48 2.91
C GLU A 281 -10.09 -7.36 3.73
N ALA A 282 -10.04 -7.76 5.00
CA ALA A 282 -11.17 -7.68 5.91
C ALA A 282 -11.65 -6.23 6.08
N TYR A 283 -10.72 -5.30 6.31
CA TYR A 283 -11.03 -3.86 6.39
C TYR A 283 -11.76 -3.37 5.14
N ALA A 284 -11.19 -3.60 3.95
CA ALA A 284 -11.76 -3.13 2.71
C ALA A 284 -13.12 -3.81 2.43
N THR A 285 -13.27 -5.09 2.79
CA THR A 285 -14.53 -5.81 2.70
C THR A 285 -15.61 -5.22 3.60
N HIS A 286 -15.30 -4.95 4.87
CA HIS A 286 -16.22 -4.27 5.78
C HIS A 286 -16.61 -2.88 5.27
N LEU A 287 -15.65 -2.13 4.72
CA LEU A 287 -15.83 -0.78 4.22
C LEU A 287 -16.75 -0.71 2.98
N PHE A 288 -16.63 -1.64 2.04
CA PHE A 288 -17.35 -1.59 0.76
C PHE A 288 -18.48 -2.63 0.59
N ARG A 289 -18.47 -3.72 1.33
CA ARG A 289 -19.47 -4.80 1.23
C ARG A 289 -20.24 -5.05 2.52
N GLY A 290 -19.74 -4.53 3.64
CA GLY A 290 -20.32 -4.70 4.96
C GLY A 290 -21.39 -3.66 5.32
N THR A 291 -21.65 -3.58 6.61
CA THR A 291 -22.53 -2.59 7.24
C THR A 291 -21.73 -1.68 8.16
N GLU A 292 -22.30 -0.53 8.51
CA GLU A 292 -21.67 0.43 9.41
C GLU A 292 -21.30 -0.20 10.77
N ARG A 293 -22.26 -0.90 11.39
CA ARG A 293 -22.04 -1.60 12.66
C ARG A 293 -21.00 -2.71 12.54
N GLY A 294 -21.02 -3.47 11.45
CA GLY A 294 -20.01 -4.51 11.21
C GLY A 294 -18.58 -3.94 11.09
N LEU A 295 -18.42 -2.79 10.44
CA LEU A 295 -17.13 -2.10 10.40
C LEU A 295 -16.73 -1.56 11.78
N ARG A 296 -17.68 -1.00 12.55
CA ARG A 296 -17.44 -0.52 13.93
C ARG A 296 -16.97 -1.65 14.84
N ASP A 297 -17.69 -2.76 14.88
CA ASP A 297 -17.38 -3.91 15.74
C ASP A 297 -16.00 -4.50 15.39
N TRP A 298 -15.71 -4.64 14.09
CA TRP A 298 -14.39 -5.09 13.62
C TRP A 298 -13.27 -4.15 14.03
N ALA A 299 -13.46 -2.83 13.87
CA ALA A 299 -12.47 -1.82 14.26
C ALA A 299 -12.25 -1.78 15.79
N GLU A 300 -13.34 -1.88 16.55
CA GLU A 300 -13.33 -1.93 18.02
C GLU A 300 -12.58 -3.16 18.53
N GLY A 301 -12.69 -4.31 17.85
CA GLY A 301 -11.93 -5.53 18.17
C GLY A 301 -10.41 -5.34 18.12
N PHE A 302 -9.92 -4.35 17.36
CA PHE A 302 -8.51 -3.94 17.31
C PHE A 302 -8.21 -2.69 18.17
N GLY A 303 -9.17 -2.21 18.96
CA GLY A 303 -9.02 -1.05 19.83
C GLY A 303 -9.02 0.30 19.11
N ALA A 304 -9.48 0.36 17.86
CA ALA A 304 -9.55 1.61 17.10
C ALA A 304 -10.49 2.63 17.80
N ARG A 305 -10.02 3.87 17.96
CA ARG A 305 -10.83 4.98 18.48
C ARG A 305 -11.21 5.99 17.41
N TYR A 306 -10.38 6.09 16.38
CA TYR A 306 -10.60 6.97 15.24
C TYR A 306 -10.48 6.20 13.93
N LEU A 307 -11.23 6.63 12.93
CA LEU A 307 -11.12 6.18 11.55
C LEU A 307 -10.73 7.36 10.66
N VAL A 308 -9.72 7.17 9.81
CA VAL A 308 -9.33 8.12 8.77
C VAL A 308 -9.76 7.58 7.42
N HIS A 309 -10.68 8.28 6.77
CA HIS A 309 -11.17 7.96 5.43
C HIS A 309 -10.55 8.89 4.40
N ALA A 310 -9.97 8.33 3.34
CA ALA A 310 -9.49 9.07 2.18
C ALA A 310 -10.59 9.15 1.13
N MET A 311 -11.03 10.35 0.79
CA MET A 311 -12.12 10.59 -0.17
C MET A 311 -11.68 10.31 -1.61
N GLY A 312 -12.63 9.96 -2.47
CA GLY A 312 -12.42 9.75 -3.90
C GLY A 312 -12.38 8.28 -4.32
N GLU A 313 -12.78 7.36 -3.43
CA GLU A 313 -12.90 5.93 -3.73
C GLU A 313 -14.02 5.67 -4.76
N PHE A 314 -14.99 6.59 -4.87
CA PHE A 314 -16.06 6.52 -5.87
C PHE A 314 -15.75 7.27 -7.18
N SER A 315 -14.51 7.75 -7.39
CA SER A 315 -14.15 8.41 -8.64
C SER A 315 -14.20 7.46 -9.84
N ASP A 316 -14.81 7.90 -10.94
CA ASP A 316 -14.81 7.16 -12.21
C ASP A 316 -13.45 7.18 -12.93
N ARG A 317 -12.49 7.95 -12.41
CA ARG A 317 -11.12 7.97 -12.93
C ARG A 317 -10.33 6.81 -12.34
N ALA A 318 -9.87 5.92 -13.21
CA ALA A 318 -9.04 4.76 -12.85
C ALA A 318 -9.62 3.92 -11.70
N PRO A 319 -10.87 3.43 -11.81
CA PRO A 319 -11.51 2.61 -10.77
C PRO A 319 -10.67 1.38 -10.40
N GLU A 320 -9.87 0.85 -11.32
CA GLU A 320 -8.94 -0.25 -11.09
C GLU A 320 -7.84 0.02 -10.05
N LEU A 321 -7.66 1.27 -9.62
CA LEU A 321 -6.72 1.69 -8.58
C LEU A 321 -7.37 1.96 -7.22
N THR A 322 -8.70 1.88 -7.13
CA THR A 322 -9.48 2.15 -5.91
C THR A 322 -9.65 0.89 -5.05
N LEU A 323 -9.84 1.05 -3.74
CA LEU A 323 -10.08 -0.08 -2.85
C LEU A 323 -11.36 -0.85 -3.20
N ARG A 324 -12.38 -0.17 -3.73
CA ARG A 324 -13.62 -0.82 -4.18
C ARG A 324 -13.38 -1.85 -5.29
N TYR A 325 -12.43 -1.61 -6.19
CA TYR A 325 -12.02 -2.63 -7.17
C TYR A 325 -11.28 -3.78 -6.46
N MET A 326 -10.41 -3.48 -5.48
CA MET A 326 -9.61 -4.51 -4.81
C MET A 326 -10.46 -5.56 -4.09
N VAL A 327 -11.65 -5.20 -3.61
CA VAL A 327 -12.58 -6.11 -2.94
C VAL A 327 -13.77 -6.53 -3.79
N ASP A 328 -13.67 -6.38 -5.11
CA ASP A 328 -14.71 -6.82 -6.05
C ASP A 328 -16.09 -6.17 -5.75
N ALA A 329 -16.06 -4.85 -5.53
CA ALA A 329 -17.23 -4.06 -5.16
C ALA A 329 -17.27 -2.75 -5.95
N LEU A 330 -17.14 -2.79 -7.29
CA LEU A 330 -17.16 -1.59 -8.14
C LEU A 330 -18.41 -0.72 -7.93
N VAL A 331 -19.54 -1.37 -7.66
CA VAL A 331 -20.81 -0.74 -7.28
C VAL A 331 -21.18 -1.21 -5.87
N PRO A 332 -20.62 -0.60 -4.81
CA PRO A 332 -20.95 -0.95 -3.43
C PRO A 332 -22.46 -0.77 -3.17
N PRO A 333 -23.08 -1.63 -2.34
CA PRO A 333 -24.48 -1.47 -1.94
C PRO A 333 -24.71 -0.10 -1.28
N PRO A 334 -25.96 0.43 -1.28
CA PRO A 334 -26.26 1.71 -0.64
C PRO A 334 -25.93 1.77 0.86
N SER A 335 -25.96 0.63 1.54
CA SER A 335 -25.63 0.47 2.96
C SER A 335 -24.12 0.40 3.24
N ALA A 336 -23.27 0.39 2.21
CA ALA A 336 -21.82 0.29 2.39
C ALA A 336 -21.28 1.51 3.17
N PRO A 337 -20.50 1.30 4.25
CA PRO A 337 -19.95 2.41 5.05
C PRO A 337 -19.20 3.46 4.24
N ALA A 338 -18.47 3.04 3.19
CA ALA A 338 -17.75 3.93 2.30
C ALA A 338 -18.64 5.06 1.72
N ARG A 339 -19.89 4.74 1.36
CA ARG A 339 -20.83 5.74 0.83
C ARG A 339 -21.22 6.76 1.89
N GLY A 340 -21.45 6.30 3.12
CA GLY A 340 -21.75 7.16 4.25
C GLY A 340 -20.59 8.12 4.55
N PHE A 341 -19.35 7.61 4.55
CA PHE A 341 -18.17 8.44 4.78
C PHE A 341 -17.97 9.54 3.73
N GLU A 342 -18.28 9.29 2.44
CA GLU A 342 -18.11 10.29 1.37
C GLU A 342 -19.33 11.20 1.19
N PHE A 343 -20.54 10.67 1.22
CA PHE A 343 -21.76 11.39 0.79
C PHE A 343 -22.71 11.79 1.91
N GLY A 344 -22.56 11.24 3.12
CA GLY A 344 -23.46 11.52 4.23
C GLY A 344 -22.82 11.32 5.60
N PRO A 345 -21.68 11.96 5.91
CA PRO A 345 -20.95 11.72 7.15
C PRO A 345 -21.79 12.03 8.41
N ASP A 346 -22.67 13.02 8.36
CA ASP A 346 -23.55 13.41 9.49
C ASP A 346 -24.76 12.47 9.66
N ARG A 347 -24.92 11.48 8.79
CA ARG A 347 -25.99 10.47 8.84
C ARG A 347 -25.55 9.14 9.41
N MET A 348 -24.26 9.00 9.70
CA MET A 348 -23.64 7.81 10.26
C MET A 348 -24.08 7.61 11.72
N GLU A 349 -24.40 6.37 12.11
CA GLU A 349 -24.85 6.00 13.47
C GLU A 349 -23.70 5.63 14.42
N CYS A 350 -22.58 5.17 13.90
CA CYS A 350 -21.45 4.60 14.62
C CYS A 350 -20.16 5.42 14.45
N PHE A 351 -20.12 6.35 13.50
CA PHE A 351 -18.94 7.14 13.17
C PHE A 351 -19.27 8.63 13.18
N HIS A 352 -18.77 9.36 14.16
CA HIS A 352 -19.01 10.79 14.31
C HIS A 352 -17.91 11.59 13.60
N PRO A 353 -18.21 12.42 12.58
CA PRO A 353 -17.20 13.25 11.94
C PRO A 353 -16.66 14.31 12.92
N VAL A 354 -15.34 14.36 13.08
CA VAL A 354 -14.67 15.31 14.01
C VAL A 354 -13.74 16.28 13.31
N TRP A 355 -13.26 15.93 12.11
CA TRP A 355 -12.40 16.79 11.31
C TRP A 355 -12.41 16.39 9.84
N GLN A 356 -12.18 17.35 8.95
CA GLN A 356 -12.00 17.09 7.53
C GLN A 356 -11.14 18.14 6.84
N ASN A 357 -10.54 17.77 5.72
CA ASN A 357 -10.00 18.68 4.73
C ASN A 357 -10.39 18.24 3.31
N ALA A 358 -9.71 18.78 2.30
CA ALA A 358 -10.02 18.50 0.90
C ALA A 358 -9.86 17.03 0.48
N LYS A 359 -9.14 16.19 1.24
CA LYS A 359 -8.89 14.79 0.91
C LYS A 359 -9.29 13.80 1.99
N TYR A 360 -9.16 14.15 3.25
CA TYR A 360 -9.32 13.23 4.37
C TYR A 360 -10.46 13.67 5.27
N ARG A 361 -11.15 12.68 5.83
CA ARG A 361 -12.13 12.85 6.91
C ARG A 361 -11.74 11.97 8.08
N VAL A 362 -11.83 12.53 9.29
CA VAL A 362 -11.58 11.81 10.53
C VAL A 362 -12.89 11.64 11.27
N PHE A 363 -13.15 10.40 11.68
CA PHE A 363 -14.32 10.01 12.43
C PHE A 363 -13.90 9.48 13.79
N ARG A 364 -14.59 9.89 14.85
CA ARG A 364 -14.56 9.21 16.14
C ARG A 364 -15.47 8.00 16.07
N ILE A 365 -14.96 6.84 16.46
CA ILE A 365 -15.72 5.60 16.50
C ILE A 365 -16.52 5.56 17.81
N VAL A 366 -17.84 5.37 17.70
CA VAL A 366 -18.71 5.15 18.86
C VAL A 366 -18.68 3.67 19.22
N SER A 367 -18.05 3.36 20.34
CA SER A 367 -17.93 1.99 20.86
C SER A 367 -19.28 1.38 21.20
N THR A 368 -19.34 0.06 21.23
CA THR A 368 -20.54 -0.68 21.66
C THR A 368 -20.93 -0.32 23.09
N ALA A 369 -19.94 -0.08 23.96
CA ALA A 369 -20.15 0.35 25.34
C ALA A 369 -20.77 1.75 25.43
N GLU A 370 -20.27 2.73 24.65
CA GLU A 370 -20.84 4.08 24.58
C GLU A 370 -22.27 4.07 24.03
N GLU A 371 -22.53 3.26 23.00
CA GLU A 371 -23.87 3.11 22.45
C GLU A 371 -24.86 2.57 23.51
N ALA A 372 -24.47 1.55 24.26
CA ALA A 372 -25.28 0.99 25.32
C ALA A 372 -25.50 1.99 26.47
N ALA A 373 -24.47 2.75 26.85
CA ALA A 373 -24.56 3.78 27.89
C ALA A 373 -25.49 4.93 27.46
N ALA A 374 -25.37 5.41 26.23
CA ALA A 374 -26.24 6.44 25.67
C ALA A 374 -27.70 5.98 25.61
N ARG A 375 -27.94 4.72 25.23
CA ARG A 375 -29.30 4.14 25.22
C ARG A 375 -29.93 4.16 26.60
N LYS A 376 -29.22 3.72 27.65
CA LYS A 376 -29.71 3.77 29.04
C LYS A 376 -30.08 5.19 29.48
N LEU A 377 -29.26 6.18 29.11
CA LEU A 377 -29.52 7.59 29.41
C LEU A 377 -30.75 8.12 28.67
N ILE A 378 -30.94 7.75 27.40
CA ILE A 378 -32.12 8.13 26.60
C ILE A 378 -33.39 7.50 27.18
N ASP A 379 -33.35 6.22 27.53
CA ASP A 379 -34.51 5.54 28.11
C ASP A 379 -34.89 6.17 29.46
N ALA A 380 -33.90 6.59 30.26
CA ALA A 380 -34.14 7.34 31.49
C ALA A 380 -34.69 8.75 31.23
N ALA A 381 -34.17 9.44 30.22
CA ALA A 381 -34.67 10.75 29.80
C ALA A 381 -36.12 10.68 29.32
N GLN A 382 -36.47 9.63 28.57
CA GLN A 382 -37.84 9.39 28.10
C GLN A 382 -38.81 9.17 29.25
N ARG A 383 -38.41 8.41 30.29
CA ARG A 383 -39.23 8.23 31.50
C ARG A 383 -39.42 9.53 32.28
N ASP A 384 -38.40 10.39 32.36
CA ASP A 384 -38.55 11.71 33.00
C ASP A 384 -39.47 12.62 32.20
N PHE A 385 -39.36 12.59 30.87
CA PHE A 385 -40.22 13.35 29.97
C PHE A 385 -41.68 12.95 30.15
N GLU A 386 -41.97 11.65 30.16
CA GLU A 386 -43.32 11.10 30.38
C GLU A 386 -43.87 11.42 31.77
N ALA A 387 -43.00 11.53 32.77
CA ALA A 387 -43.38 11.93 34.13
C ALA A 387 -43.44 13.46 34.33
N GLY A 388 -43.31 14.27 33.26
CA GLY A 388 -43.36 15.72 33.32
C GLY A 388 -42.11 16.40 33.92
N ARG A 389 -41.04 15.64 34.19
CA ARG A 389 -39.76 16.15 34.70
C ARG A 389 -38.87 16.65 33.56
N LEU A 390 -39.27 17.75 32.94
CA LEU A 390 -38.65 18.27 31.72
C LEU A 390 -37.16 18.61 31.89
N ASP A 391 -36.74 19.18 33.01
CA ASP A 391 -35.34 19.55 33.25
C ASP A 391 -34.42 18.33 33.35
N GLU A 392 -34.88 17.25 34.00
CA GLU A 392 -34.12 16.00 34.09
C GLU A 392 -34.06 15.27 32.76
N ALA A 393 -35.18 15.27 32.02
CA ALA A 393 -35.25 14.70 30.69
C ALA A 393 -34.22 15.35 29.75
N GLU A 394 -34.17 16.69 29.73
CA GLU A 394 -33.20 17.44 28.93
C GLU A 394 -31.76 17.16 29.39
N ARG A 395 -31.47 17.21 30.70
CA ARG A 395 -30.12 16.92 31.22
C ARG A 395 -29.63 15.54 30.80
N ARG A 396 -30.48 14.51 30.93
CA ARG A 396 -30.14 13.12 30.57
C ARG A 396 -30.03 12.92 29.07
N ALA A 397 -30.91 13.55 28.28
CA ALA A 397 -30.81 13.53 26.83
C ALA A 397 -29.51 14.20 26.34
N ALA A 398 -29.15 15.36 26.91
CA ALA A 398 -27.89 16.04 26.62
C ALA A 398 -26.67 15.21 27.03
N ALA A 399 -26.73 14.54 28.19
CA ALA A 399 -25.68 13.60 28.61
C ALA A 399 -25.55 12.42 27.63
N ALA A 400 -26.67 11.86 27.17
CA ALA A 400 -26.66 10.79 26.18
C ALA A 400 -26.04 11.25 24.85
N HIS A 401 -26.37 12.47 24.39
CA HIS A 401 -25.80 13.05 23.17
C HIS A 401 -24.29 13.26 23.29
N ARG A 402 -23.78 13.66 24.47
CA ARG A 402 -22.32 13.75 24.70
C ARG A 402 -21.62 12.39 24.59
N VAL A 403 -22.25 11.32 25.07
CA VAL A 403 -21.68 9.95 24.99
C VAL A 403 -21.75 9.42 23.56
N ASN A 404 -22.92 9.51 22.92
CA ASN A 404 -23.13 9.11 21.54
C ASN A 404 -23.75 10.27 20.73
N PRO A 405 -22.90 11.10 20.08
CA PRO A 405 -23.36 12.20 19.23
C PRO A 405 -24.16 11.75 18.01
N CYS A 406 -24.03 10.49 17.60
CA CYS A 406 -24.73 9.93 16.43
C CYS A 406 -26.18 9.51 16.74
N ASP A 407 -26.58 9.34 18.01
CA ASP A 407 -27.97 8.98 18.33
C ASP A 407 -28.90 10.19 18.21
N ARG A 408 -29.73 10.21 17.16
CA ARG A 408 -30.68 11.29 16.88
C ARG A 408 -31.85 11.35 17.86
N ARG A 409 -32.10 10.29 18.64
CA ARG A 409 -33.22 10.27 19.61
C ARG A 409 -33.01 11.27 20.73
N SER A 410 -31.76 11.48 21.16
CA SER A 410 -31.43 12.48 22.19
C SER A 410 -31.78 13.90 21.73
N LEU A 411 -31.36 14.29 20.52
CA LEU A 411 -31.70 15.60 19.94
C LEU A 411 -33.19 15.78 19.70
N LYS A 412 -33.89 14.73 19.21
CA LYS A 412 -35.35 14.77 19.08
C LYS A 412 -36.05 14.99 20.41
N LEU A 413 -35.58 14.34 21.47
CA LEU A 413 -36.16 14.50 22.81
C LEU A 413 -35.90 15.91 23.36
N ILE A 414 -34.69 16.45 23.19
CA ILE A 414 -34.37 17.85 23.55
C ILE A 414 -35.30 18.82 22.84
N GLY A 415 -35.46 18.69 21.51
CA GLY A 415 -36.37 19.55 20.74
C GLY A 415 -37.84 19.43 21.16
N ARG A 416 -38.28 18.24 21.60
CA ARG A 416 -39.63 18.06 22.19
C ARG A 416 -39.77 18.76 23.54
N VAL A 417 -38.77 18.69 24.40
CA VAL A 417 -38.76 19.42 25.69
C VAL A 417 -38.85 20.92 25.46
N GLU A 418 -38.03 21.45 24.55
CA GLU A 418 -38.04 22.88 24.18
C GLU A 418 -39.40 23.31 23.63
N SER A 419 -40.02 22.50 22.76
CA SER A 419 -41.34 22.77 22.21
C SER A 419 -42.43 22.83 23.30
N LEU A 420 -42.42 21.93 24.28
CA LEU A 420 -43.37 21.96 25.39
C LEU A 420 -43.19 23.18 26.29
N ARG A 421 -41.94 23.58 26.57
CA ARG A 421 -41.66 24.82 27.31
C ARG A 421 -42.17 26.05 26.57
N ALA A 422 -41.98 26.11 25.25
CA ALA A 422 -42.48 27.19 24.41
C ALA A 422 -44.02 27.29 24.41
N GLN A 423 -44.72 26.16 24.59
CA GLN A 423 -46.18 26.10 24.75
C GLN A 423 -46.65 26.47 26.18
N GLY A 424 -45.74 26.85 27.07
CA GLY A 424 -46.07 27.31 28.42
C GLY A 424 -46.17 26.20 29.46
N PHE A 425 -45.79 24.95 29.13
CA PHE A 425 -45.72 23.88 30.13
C PHE A 425 -44.61 24.19 31.13
N ARG A 426 -44.99 24.44 32.39
CA ARG A 426 -44.05 24.66 33.50
C ARG A 426 -44.00 23.41 34.37
N GLN A 427 -42.79 22.95 34.66
CA GLN A 427 -42.58 21.83 35.56
C GLN A 427 -43.15 22.20 36.95
N PRO A 428 -43.99 21.35 37.56
CA PRO A 428 -44.48 21.61 38.91
C PRO A 428 -43.28 21.71 39.87
N PRO A 429 -43.27 22.69 40.79
CA PRO A 429 -42.15 22.89 41.71
C PRO A 429 -41.87 21.60 42.49
N ALA A 430 -40.60 21.28 42.69
CA ALA A 430 -40.09 19.98 43.18
C ALA A 430 -40.50 19.60 44.63
N GLY A 431 -41.58 20.18 45.17
CA GLY A 431 -42.10 19.92 46.52
C GLY A 431 -43.63 19.82 46.64
N SER A 432 -44.40 19.88 45.55
CA SER A 432 -45.88 19.86 45.64
C SER A 432 -46.52 18.47 45.74
N GLN A 433 -45.74 17.37 45.74
CA GLN A 433 -46.27 16.00 45.86
C GLN A 433 -46.46 15.50 47.32
N GLY A 434 -46.31 16.38 48.33
CA GLY A 434 -46.43 16.00 49.75
C GLY A 434 -47.76 16.33 50.45
N ALA A 435 -48.66 17.12 49.84
CA ALA A 435 -49.92 17.50 50.48
C ALA A 435 -51.07 16.57 50.08
N GLY A 436 -50.90 15.27 50.33
CA GLY A 436 -51.98 14.30 50.27
C GLY A 436 -52.81 14.35 51.55
N ALA A 437 -54.02 14.90 51.43
CA ALA A 437 -55.21 14.69 52.25
C ALA A 437 -55.03 13.96 53.59
N SER A 438 -55.07 14.72 54.70
CA SER A 438 -55.56 14.18 55.96
C SER A 438 -57.05 13.83 55.80
N PRO A 439 -57.50 12.60 56.11
CA PRO A 439 -58.91 12.30 56.20
C PRO A 439 -59.45 12.89 57.51
N SER A 440 -60.35 13.86 57.41
CA SER A 440 -61.14 14.35 58.54
C SER A 440 -62.22 13.34 58.89
N GLU A 441 -62.24 12.94 60.16
CA GLU A 441 -63.28 12.16 60.86
C GLU A 441 -64.69 12.76 60.76
#